data_AF-A0A2H0B5S2-F1
#
_entry.id   AF-A0A2H0B5S2-F1
#
_cell.length_a   1.000
_cell.length_b   1.000
_cell.length_c   1.000
_cell.angle_alpha   90.00
_cell.angle_beta   90.00
_cell.angle_gamma   90.00
#
_symmetry.space_group_name_H-M   'P 1'
#
loop_
_entity.id
_entity.type
_entity.pdbx_description
1 polymer ?
#
loop_
_entity_poly.entity_id
_entity_poly.type
_entity_poly.pdbx_seq_one_letter_code
_entity_poly.pdbx_strand_id
1 'polypeptide(L)'
;MLIDFYGKECPHCITMMPLVEKLEKEAGLKVEKYEVWHSEENAKKMEEYDKGRCGGVPFFINTDTDAVICGEASYKELKRWASIT
;
A
#
# COMPACT_ATOMS: atom_id res chain seq x y z
N MET A 1 4.00 -6.79 8.65
CA MET A 1 4.46 -6.48 7.28
C MET A 1 3.70 -5.27 6.76
N LEU A 2 4.37 -4.41 6.00
CA LEU A 2 3.75 -3.27 5.31
C LEU A 2 3.68 -3.57 3.82
N ILE A 3 2.48 -3.53 3.24
CA ILE A 3 2.22 -3.90 1.85
C ILE A 3 1.55 -2.73 1.11
N ASP A 4 1.95 -2.51 -0.14
CA ASP A 4 1.40 -1.55 -1.10
C ASP A 4 1.05 -2.30 -2.40
N PHE A 5 -0.23 -2.54 -2.65
CA PHE A 5 -0.72 -3.00 -3.94
C PHE A 5 -1.00 -1.79 -4.83
N TYR A 6 -0.38 -1.77 -6.00
CA TYR A 6 -0.41 -0.61 -6.90
C TYR A 6 -0.61 -1.01 -8.35
N GLY A 7 -1.11 -0.08 -9.16
CA GLY A 7 -1.10 -0.17 -10.61
C GLY A 7 0.00 0.73 -11.17
N LYS A 8 0.84 0.22 -12.08
CA LYS A 8 1.97 0.98 -12.62
C LYS A 8 1.54 2.30 -13.28
N GLU A 9 0.43 2.29 -14.00
CA GLU A 9 -0.13 3.46 -14.68
C GLU A 9 -1.22 4.17 -13.86
N CYS A 10 -1.49 3.74 -12.62
CA CYS A 10 -2.53 4.34 -11.80
C CYS A 10 -2.10 5.73 -11.30
N PRO A 11 -2.82 6.82 -11.64
CA PRO A 11 -2.45 8.18 -11.23
C PRO A 11 -2.35 8.32 -9.71
N HIS A 12 -3.28 7.71 -8.98
CA HIS A 12 -3.30 7.72 -7.51
C HIS A 12 -2.12 6.95 -6.89
N CYS A 13 -1.69 5.86 -7.53
CA CYS A 13 -0.50 5.13 -7.09
C CYS A 13 0.75 5.98 -7.28
N ILE A 14 0.87 6.65 -8.44
CA ILE A 14 1.99 7.55 -8.75
C ILE A 14 2.07 8.69 -7.72
N THR A 15 0.93 9.27 -7.31
CA THR A 15 0.88 10.28 -6.23
C THR A 15 1.45 9.75 -4.92
N MET A 16 1.20 8.47 -4.58
CA MET A 16 1.61 7.87 -3.33
C MET A 16 3.07 7.41 -3.29
N MET A 17 3.66 7.02 -4.44
CA MET A 17 5.05 6.54 -4.53
C MET A 17 6.08 7.41 -3.77
N PRO A 18 6.15 8.75 -3.96
CA PRO A 18 7.11 9.58 -3.22
C PRO A 18 6.86 9.63 -1.71
N LEU A 19 5.61 9.44 -1.27
CA LEU A 19 5.29 9.39 0.16
C LEU A 19 5.76 8.07 0.79
N VAL A 20 5.63 6.96 0.05
CA VAL A 20 6.15 5.65 0.47
C VAL A 20 7.67 5.67 0.55
N GLU A 21 8.36 6.19 -0.46
CA GLU A 21 9.82 6.34 -0.44
C GLU A 21 10.31 7.21 0.73
N LYS A 22 9.60 8.32 0.99
CA LYS A 22 9.87 9.17 2.15
C LYS A 22 9.68 8.41 3.47
N LEU A 23 8.61 7.62 3.59
CA LEU A 23 8.34 6.81 4.78
C LEU A 23 9.46 5.79 5.03
N GLU A 24 9.84 5.03 4.02
CA GLU A 24 10.90 4.00 4.12
C GLU A 24 12.23 4.64 4.58
N LYS A 25 12.59 5.78 3.99
CA LYS A 25 13.81 6.50 4.34
C LYS A 25 13.79 7.09 5.75
N GLU A 26 12.70 7.75 6.16
CA GLU A 26 12.63 8.44 7.45
C GLU A 26 12.43 7.48 8.63
N ALA A 27 11.66 6.41 8.43
CA ALA A 27 11.31 5.47 9.49
C ALA A 27 12.24 4.24 9.53
N GLY A 28 13.10 4.04 8.53
CA GLY A 28 13.92 2.84 8.41
C GLY A 28 13.07 1.57 8.22
N LEU A 29 11.88 1.72 7.64
CA LEU A 29 10.93 0.64 7.38
C LEU A 29 11.02 0.22 5.91
N LYS A 30 10.44 -0.94 5.59
CA LYS A 30 10.28 -1.42 4.22
C LYS A 30 8.81 -1.67 3.92
N VAL A 31 8.34 -1.16 2.78
CA VAL A 31 7.02 -1.43 2.23
C VAL A 31 7.17 -2.35 1.03
N GLU A 32 6.57 -3.53 1.11
CA GLU A 32 6.53 -4.46 -0.03
C GLU A 32 5.53 -3.96 -1.07
N LYS A 33 6.01 -3.74 -2.30
CA LYS A 33 5.20 -3.21 -3.39
C LYS A 33 4.85 -4.30 -4.39
N TYR A 34 3.57 -4.46 -4.69
CA TYR A 34 3.07 -5.45 -5.64
C TYR A 34 2.28 -4.75 -6.76
N GLU A 35 2.81 -4.80 -7.98
CA GLU A 35 2.13 -4.28 -9.16
C GLU A 35 1.06 -5.28 -9.60
N VAL A 36 -0.21 -4.86 -9.69
CA VAL A 36 -1.34 -5.80 -9.89
C VAL A 36 -1.98 -5.72 -11.28
N TRP A 37 -1.71 -4.70 -12.10
CA TRP A 37 -2.35 -4.57 -13.41
C TRP A 37 -1.69 -5.43 -14.48
N HIS A 38 -0.40 -5.72 -14.35
CA HIS A 38 0.38 -6.52 -15.30
C HIS A 38 0.97 -7.79 -14.69
N SER A 39 0.49 -8.19 -13.50
CA SER A 39 0.88 -9.44 -12.84
C SER A 39 -0.35 -10.12 -12.24
N GLU A 40 -0.80 -11.20 -12.88
CA GLU A 40 -1.91 -12.03 -12.39
C GLU A 40 -1.60 -12.64 -11.01
N GLU A 41 -0.34 -12.98 -10.75
CA GLU A 41 0.11 -13.49 -9.44
C GLU A 41 -0.12 -12.45 -8.34
N ASN A 42 0.27 -11.20 -8.60
CA ASN A 42 0.09 -10.12 -7.64
C ASN A 42 -1.37 -9.71 -7.49
N ALA A 43 -2.16 -9.77 -8.57
CA ALA A 43 -3.59 -9.54 -8.52
C ALA A 43 -4.30 -10.55 -7.62
N LYS A 44 -4.01 -11.85 -7.78
CA LYS A 44 -4.52 -12.92 -6.90
C LYS A 44 -4.07 -12.70 -5.46
N LYS A 45 -2.81 -12.31 -5.25
CA LYS A 45 -2.33 -11.95 -3.91
C LYS A 45 -3.15 -10.81 -3.33
N MET A 46 -3.44 -9.75 -4.09
CA MET A 46 -4.28 -8.64 -3.61
C MET A 46 -5.66 -9.13 -3.16
N GLU A 47 -6.32 -10.01 -3.94
CA GLU A 47 -7.63 -10.57 -3.61
C GLU A 47 -7.64 -11.30 -2.25
N GLU A 48 -6.57 -12.05 -1.93
CA GLU A 48 -6.42 -12.75 -0.65
C GLU A 48 -6.41 -11.80 0.55
N TYR A 49 -5.87 -10.59 0.38
CA TYR A 49 -5.83 -9.59 1.46
C TYR A 49 -7.00 -8.61 1.45
N ASP A 50 -7.49 -8.23 0.27
CA ASP A 50 -8.51 -7.20 0.11
C ASP A 50 -9.82 -7.61 0.76
N LYS A 51 -10.31 -8.84 0.48
CA LYS A 51 -11.54 -9.38 1.09
C LYS A 51 -12.72 -8.37 1.14
N GLY A 52 -12.82 -7.49 0.14
CA GLY A 52 -13.85 -6.45 0.04
C GLY A 52 -13.59 -5.17 0.83
N ARG A 53 -12.35 -4.88 1.26
CA ARG A 53 -11.99 -3.69 2.02
C ARG A 53 -11.74 -2.46 1.14
N CYS A 54 -11.29 -2.65 -0.09
CA CYS A 54 -10.96 -1.58 -1.03
C CYS A 54 -11.44 -1.86 -2.47
N GLY A 55 -11.14 -3.03 -3.02
CA GLY A 55 -11.50 -3.39 -4.41
C GLY A 55 -10.71 -2.68 -5.51
N GLY A 56 -9.63 -1.97 -5.18
CA GLY A 56 -8.83 -1.20 -6.15
C GLY A 56 -7.46 -0.80 -5.60
N VAL A 57 -6.75 0.03 -6.37
CA VAL A 57 -5.40 0.50 -6.04
C VAL A 57 -5.30 2.03 -6.07
N PRO A 58 -4.45 2.66 -5.24
CA PRO A 58 -3.50 2.05 -4.32
C PRO A 58 -4.19 1.46 -3.08
N PHE A 59 -3.69 0.30 -2.61
CA PHE A 59 -4.21 -0.39 -1.45
C PHE A 59 -3.08 -0.79 -0.50
N PHE A 60 -3.08 -0.19 0.68
CA PHE A 60 -2.05 -0.39 1.69
C PHE A 60 -2.56 -1.26 2.83
N ILE A 61 -1.73 -2.19 3.30
CA ILE A 61 -2.06 -3.14 4.37
C ILE A 61 -0.92 -3.26 5.36
N ASN A 62 -1.20 -3.00 6.63
CA ASN A 62 -0.29 -3.33 7.72
C ASN A 62 -0.77 -4.62 8.37
N THR A 63 -0.09 -5.73 8.10
CA THR A 63 -0.50 -7.05 8.61
C THR A 63 -0.29 -7.20 10.11
N ASP A 64 0.47 -6.31 10.75
CA ASP A 64 0.75 -6.38 12.18
C ASP A 64 -0.36 -5.71 12.99
N THR A 65 -1.05 -4.72 12.40
CA THR A 65 -2.12 -3.94 13.04
C THR A 65 -3.50 -4.14 12.41
N ASP A 66 -3.57 -4.89 11.30
CA ASP A 66 -4.74 -5.00 10.41
C ASP A 66 -5.22 -3.65 9.85
N ALA A 67 -4.42 -2.59 9.91
CA ALA A 67 -4.77 -1.28 9.37
C ALA A 67 -4.68 -1.27 7.84
N VAL A 68 -5.63 -0.60 7.19
CA VAL A 68 -5.66 -0.42 5.74
C VAL A 68 -5.84 1.03 5.33
N ILE A 69 -5.32 1.36 4.14
CA ILE A 69 -5.63 2.58 3.40
C ILE A 69 -6.09 2.18 2.00
N CYS A 70 -7.24 2.71 1.58
CA CYS A 70 -7.78 2.54 0.23
C CYS A 70 -7.76 3.89 -0.48
N GLY A 71 -6.96 4.02 -1.54
CA GLY A 71 -6.76 5.28 -2.27
C GLY A 71 -5.61 6.15 -1.74
N GLU A 72 -5.59 7.39 -2.18
CA GLU A 72 -4.58 8.37 -1.75
C GLU A 72 -4.72 8.70 -0.26
N ALA A 73 -3.61 9.01 0.39
CA ALA A 73 -3.57 9.44 1.78
C ALA A 73 -2.46 10.47 2.00
N SER A 74 -2.64 11.31 3.01
CA SER A 74 -1.58 12.21 3.45
C SER A 74 -0.39 11.44 4.02
N TYR A 75 0.79 12.06 4.00
CA TYR A 75 1.99 11.47 4.63
C TYR A 75 1.77 11.15 6.13
N LYS A 76 0.95 11.95 6.82
CA LYS A 76 0.62 11.73 8.24
C LYS A 76 -0.19 10.45 8.42
N GLU A 77 -1.16 10.20 7.55
CA GLU A 77 -1.98 8.98 7.57
C GLU A 77 -1.13 7.76 7.20
N LEU A 78 -0.30 7.87 6.16
CA LEU A 78 0.62 6.80 5.75
C LEU A 78 1.60 6.45 6.89
N LYS A 79 2.16 7.44 7.58
CA LYS A 79 3.06 7.21 8.72
C LYS A 79 2.33 6.56 9.91
N ARG A 80 1.09 6.96 10.17
CA ARG A 80 0.25 6.35 11.21
C ARG A 80 -0.05 4.89 10.88
N TRP A 81 -0.42 4.61 9.63
CA TRP A 81 -0.66 3.25 9.14
C TRP A 81 0.56 2.34 9.31
N ALA A 82 1.77 2.86 9.08
CA ALA A 82 3.01 2.10 9.19
C ALA A 82 3.48 1.84 10.63
N SER A 83 2.87 2.50 11.63
CA SER A 83 3.31 2.42 13.02
C SER A 83 2.60 1.26 13.75
N ILE A 84 3.35 0.51 14.56
CA ILE A 84 2.80 -0.38 15.58
C ILE A 84 2.52 0.53 16.79
N THR A 85 1.25 0.77 17.11
CA THR A 85 0.85 1.56 18.30
C THR A 85 1.44 1.00 19.58
#